data_AF-A0AAP2JV75-F1
#
_entry.id   AF-A0AAP2JV75-F1
#
_cell.length_a   1.000
_cell.length_b   1.000
_cell.length_c   1.000
_cell.angle_alpha   90.00
_cell.angle_beta   90.00
_cell.angle_gamma   90.00
#
_symmetry.space_group_name_H-M   'P 1'
#
loop_
_entity.id
_entity.type
_entity.pdbx_description
1 polymer ?
#
loop_
_entity_poly.entity_id
_entity_poly.type
_entity_poly.pdbx_seq_one_letter_code
_entity_poly.pdbx_strand_id
1 'polypeptide(L)'
;MSFDIDIVRSEIESWATEHGQEHVAIEISRAYLQITRDKSQSRLHVIEDERGQADWKAINNNRQQIFRWLRGDSNASMKKLAELMPAIEMALPASRLARVRGDTKNYLASVAIQRFAEAMTEILLEGRDMSHRINNAVNALNAISRPTSVH
;
A
#
# COMPACT_ATOMS: atom_id res chain seq x y z
N MET A 1 -11.07 -14.28 -1.87
CA MET A 1 -11.42 -13.00 -2.52
C MET A 1 -10.49 -12.86 -3.71
N SER A 2 -11.01 -12.72 -4.93
CA SER A 2 -10.16 -12.50 -6.12
C SER A 2 -10.01 -10.99 -6.28
N PHE A 3 -8.78 -10.49 -6.20
CA PHE A 3 -8.51 -9.08 -6.47
C PHE A 3 -8.50 -8.84 -7.97
N ASP A 4 -8.98 -7.67 -8.39
CA ASP A 4 -8.73 -7.18 -9.73
C ASP A 4 -7.24 -6.82 -9.84
N ILE A 5 -6.53 -7.56 -10.68
CA ILE A 5 -5.08 -7.42 -10.81
C ILE A 5 -4.69 -6.06 -11.38
N ASP A 6 -5.56 -5.44 -12.18
CA ASP A 6 -5.28 -4.14 -12.78
C ASP A 6 -5.43 -3.02 -11.75
N ILE A 7 -6.39 -3.16 -10.83
CA ILE A 7 -6.50 -2.26 -9.65
C ILE A 7 -5.25 -2.41 -8.77
N VAL A 8 -4.80 -3.64 -8.50
CA VAL A 8 -3.60 -3.89 -7.69
C VAL A 8 -2.37 -3.26 -8.33
N ARG A 9 -2.17 -3.46 -9.64
CA ARG A 9 -1.05 -2.85 -10.39
C ARG A 9 -1.09 -1.33 -10.29
N SER A 10 -2.24 -0.74 -10.59
CA SER A 10 -2.43 0.71 -10.54
C SER A 10 -2.14 1.30 -9.16
N GLU A 11 -2.64 0.67 -8.09
CA GLU A 11 -2.40 1.15 -6.72
C GLU A 11 -0.93 1.02 -6.29
N ILE A 12 -0.24 -0.05 -6.69
CA ILE A 12 1.19 -0.22 -6.40
C ILE A 12 2.04 0.78 -7.20
N GLU A 13 1.70 1.03 -8.47
CA GLU A 13 2.40 2.03 -9.31
C GLU A 13 2.17 3.46 -8.82
N SER A 14 0.95 3.79 -8.41
CA SER A 14 0.63 5.05 -7.73
C SER A 14 1.44 5.19 -6.44
N TRP A 15 1.50 4.15 -5.61
CA TRP A 15 2.28 4.16 -4.38
C TRP A 15 3.77 4.39 -4.64
N ALA A 16 4.32 3.72 -5.66
CA ALA A 16 5.70 3.89 -6.07
C ALA A 16 6.00 5.27 -6.66
N THR A 17 5.00 5.93 -7.25
CA THR A 17 5.11 7.30 -7.76
C THR A 17 5.22 8.31 -6.62
N GLU A 18 4.47 8.10 -5.53
CA GLU A 18 4.46 8.99 -4.38
C GLU A 18 5.68 8.82 -3.45
N HIS A 19 6.10 7.58 -3.21
CA HIS A 19 7.12 7.26 -2.19
C HIS A 19 8.39 6.61 -2.75
N GLY A 20 8.43 6.32 -4.05
CA GLY A 20 9.53 5.63 -4.71
C GLY A 20 9.39 4.11 -4.73
N GLN A 21 9.84 3.47 -5.81
CA GLN A 21 9.81 2.01 -5.97
C GLN A 21 10.59 1.27 -4.87
N GLU A 22 11.66 1.87 -4.35
CA GLU A 22 12.47 1.29 -3.29
C GLU A 22 11.67 1.13 -1.99
N HIS A 23 10.96 2.18 -1.57
CA HIS A 23 10.09 2.15 -0.40
C HIS A 23 9.03 1.04 -0.52
N VAL A 24 8.32 0.99 -1.65
CA VAL A 24 7.30 -0.05 -1.92
C VAL A 24 7.90 -1.45 -1.86
N ALA A 25 9.09 -1.64 -2.44
CA ALA A 25 9.76 -2.94 -2.44
C ALA A 25 10.20 -3.37 -1.05
N ILE A 26 10.66 -2.43 -0.21
CA ILE A 26 11.03 -2.70 1.19
C ILE A 26 9.79 -3.18 1.97
N GLU A 27 8.68 -2.44 1.90
CA GLU A 27 7.46 -2.78 2.64
C GLU A 27 6.87 -4.14 2.21
N ILE A 28 6.79 -4.40 0.90
CA ILE A 28 6.34 -5.71 0.39
C ILE A 28 7.31 -6.83 0.80
N SER A 29 8.63 -6.59 0.76
CA SER A 29 9.62 -7.59 1.17
C SER A 29 9.53 -7.92 2.65
N ARG A 30 9.38 -6.92 3.53
CA ARG A 30 9.18 -7.13 4.97
C ARG A 30 7.93 -7.96 5.25
N ALA A 31 6.79 -7.56 4.67
CA ALA A 31 5.54 -8.29 4.81
C ALA A 31 5.64 -9.73 4.30
N TYR A 32 6.26 -9.95 3.14
CA TYR A 32 6.46 -11.27 2.56
C TYR A 32 7.31 -12.18 3.44
N LEU A 33 8.43 -11.67 3.95
CA LEU A 33 9.34 -12.43 4.82
C LEU A 33 8.73 -12.71 6.19
N GLN A 34 7.80 -11.88 6.65
CA GLN A 34 7.05 -12.10 7.89
C GLN A 34 6.05 -13.27 7.77
N ILE A 35 5.40 -13.41 6.62
CA ILE A 35 4.39 -14.48 6.39
C ILE A 35 4.99 -15.77 5.81
N THR A 36 6.19 -15.70 5.23
CA THR A 36 6.86 -16.86 4.64
C THR A 36 7.42 -17.76 5.73
N ARG A 37 6.80 -18.94 5.90
CA ARG A 37 7.22 -19.93 6.92
C ARG A 37 8.60 -20.52 6.68
N ASP A 38 8.94 -20.77 5.41
CA ASP A 38 10.23 -21.33 5.02
C ASP A 38 11.02 -20.33 4.17
N LYS A 39 11.97 -19.64 4.83
CA LYS A 39 12.82 -18.64 4.19
C LYS A 39 13.76 -19.26 3.14
N SER A 40 14.00 -20.58 3.14
CA SER A 40 14.85 -21.24 2.15
C SER A 40 14.21 -21.37 0.77
N GLN A 41 12.87 -21.33 0.72
CA GLN A 41 12.08 -21.34 -0.52
C GLN A 41 11.54 -19.95 -0.88
N SER A 42 11.99 -18.91 -0.16
CA SER A 42 11.56 -17.53 -0.37
C SER A 42 11.98 -17.03 -1.75
N ARG A 43 11.04 -16.44 -2.49
CA ARG A 43 11.36 -15.78 -3.77
C ARG A 43 12.04 -14.43 -3.61
N LEU A 44 11.85 -13.80 -2.46
CA LEU A 44 12.45 -12.53 -2.11
C LEU A 44 13.62 -12.76 -1.16
N HIS A 45 14.68 -11.97 -1.34
CA HIS A 45 15.85 -12.01 -0.49
C HIS A 45 15.53 -11.35 0.86
N VAL A 46 16.17 -11.84 1.93
CA VAL A 46 16.19 -11.14 3.21
C VAL A 46 16.87 -9.79 3.02
N ILE A 47 16.21 -8.71 3.43
CA ILE A 47 16.66 -7.33 3.18
C ILE A 47 17.32 -6.68 4.40
N GLU A 48 17.19 -7.27 5.58
CA GLU A 48 17.69 -6.75 6.85
C GLU A 48 18.24 -7.90 7.70
N ASP A 49 19.38 -7.69 8.34
CA ASP A 49 19.92 -8.65 9.32
C ASP A 49 19.17 -8.59 10.67
N GLU A 50 19.52 -9.47 11.60
CA GLU A 50 18.90 -9.52 12.95
C GLU A 50 19.12 -8.22 13.77
N ARG A 51 20.04 -7.36 13.34
CA ARG A 51 20.35 -6.06 13.97
C ARG A 51 19.67 -4.90 13.25
N GLY A 52 18.88 -5.18 12.20
CA GLY A 52 18.19 -4.18 11.39
C GLY A 52 19.09 -3.46 10.37
N GLN A 53 20.27 -4.00 10.05
CA GLN A 53 21.12 -3.43 9.01
C GLN A 53 20.59 -3.82 7.63
N ALA A 54 20.39 -2.83 6.77
CA ALA A 54 19.89 -3.01 5.42
C ALA A 54 20.92 -3.66 4.49
N ASP A 55 20.52 -4.73 3.81
CA ASP A 55 21.19 -5.26 2.63
C ASP A 55 20.66 -4.57 1.37
N TRP A 56 21.36 -3.50 0.98
CA TRP A 56 21.01 -2.71 -0.21
C TRP A 56 20.98 -3.52 -1.51
N LYS A 57 21.81 -4.57 -1.61
CA LYS A 57 21.83 -5.44 -2.80
C LYS A 57 20.57 -6.29 -2.85
N ALA A 58 20.17 -6.88 -1.72
CA ALA A 58 18.93 -7.64 -1.59
C ALA A 58 17.70 -6.76 -1.89
N ILE A 59 17.66 -5.54 -1.34
CA ILE A 59 16.58 -4.56 -1.59
C ILE A 59 16.45 -4.27 -3.09
N ASN A 60 17.55 -3.94 -3.77
CA ASN A 60 17.52 -3.63 -5.20
C ASN A 60 17.09 -4.83 -6.05
N ASN A 61 17.54 -6.05 -5.70
CA ASN A 61 17.12 -7.27 -6.37
C ASN A 61 15.61 -7.53 -6.19
N ASN A 62 15.10 -7.40 -4.97
CA ASN A 62 13.67 -7.57 -4.69
C ASN A 62 12.85 -6.52 -5.44
N ARG A 63 13.26 -5.25 -5.44
CA ARG A 63 12.63 -4.18 -6.21
C ARG A 63 12.51 -4.54 -7.68
N GLN A 64 13.60 -4.96 -8.32
CA GLN A 64 13.56 -5.36 -9.73
C GLN A 64 12.62 -6.56 -9.96
N GLN A 65 12.66 -7.57 -9.10
CA GLN A 65 11.81 -8.75 -9.21
C GLN A 65 10.32 -8.41 -9.09
N ILE A 66 9.94 -7.69 -8.02
CA ILE A 66 8.56 -7.29 -7.73
C ILE A 66 7.98 -6.49 -8.90
N PHE A 67 8.65 -5.42 -9.32
CA PHE A 67 8.14 -4.56 -10.40
C PHE A 67 8.17 -5.25 -11.77
N ARG A 68 9.07 -6.20 -12.00
CA ARG A 68 9.04 -7.04 -13.20
C ARG A 68 7.83 -7.98 -13.23
N TRP A 69 7.47 -8.56 -12.08
CA TRP A 69 6.28 -9.42 -12.01
C TRP A 69 5.00 -8.60 -12.09
N LEU A 70 4.97 -7.42 -11.49
CA LEU A 70 3.84 -6.48 -11.54
C LEU A 70 3.46 -6.11 -12.97
N ARG A 71 4.46 -5.74 -13.80
CA ARG A 71 4.29 -5.31 -15.19
C ARG A 71 4.20 -6.46 -16.20
N GLY A 72 4.42 -7.70 -15.76
CA GLY A 72 4.48 -8.83 -16.67
C GLY A 72 3.13 -9.51 -16.83
N ASP A 73 2.72 -9.76 -18.07
CA ASP A 73 1.46 -10.47 -18.38
C ASP A 73 1.62 -11.97 -18.63
N SER A 74 2.85 -12.49 -18.52
CA SER A 74 3.07 -13.93 -18.65
C SER A 74 2.41 -14.71 -17.50
N ASN A 75 1.96 -15.94 -17.76
CA ASN A 75 1.43 -16.85 -16.73
C ASN A 75 2.40 -17.00 -15.53
N ALA A 76 3.71 -16.99 -15.80
CA ALA A 76 4.73 -17.06 -14.75
C ALA A 76 4.78 -15.79 -13.89
N SER A 77 4.61 -14.60 -14.48
CA SER A 77 4.53 -13.34 -13.75
C SER A 77 3.25 -13.28 -12.92
N MET A 78 2.11 -13.64 -13.51
CA MET A 78 0.81 -13.68 -12.84
C MET A 78 0.81 -14.61 -11.64
N LYS A 79 1.40 -15.81 -11.77
CA LYS A 79 1.53 -16.75 -10.64
C LYS A 79 2.37 -16.16 -9.50
N LYS A 80 3.49 -15.50 -9.82
CA LYS A 80 4.35 -14.87 -8.80
C LYS A 80 3.69 -13.68 -8.13
N LEU A 81 2.93 -12.89 -8.89
CA LEU A 81 2.14 -11.78 -8.33
C LEU A 81 1.03 -12.31 -7.42
N ALA A 82 0.33 -13.37 -7.83
CA ALA A 82 -0.67 -14.05 -6.99
C ALA A 82 -0.07 -14.57 -5.68
N GLU A 83 1.13 -15.16 -5.72
CA GLU A 83 1.87 -15.60 -4.53
C GLU A 83 2.28 -14.43 -3.61
N LEU A 84 2.51 -13.23 -4.16
CA LEU A 84 2.82 -12.02 -3.40
C LEU A 84 1.59 -11.33 -2.81
N MET A 85 0.38 -11.62 -3.27
CA MET A 85 -0.83 -10.89 -2.86
C MET A 85 -1.03 -10.79 -1.34
N PRO A 86 -0.84 -11.86 -0.54
CA PRO A 86 -0.97 -11.75 0.91
C PRO A 86 0.02 -10.76 1.54
N ALA A 87 1.24 -10.67 0.98
CA ALA A 87 2.24 -9.71 1.43
C ALA A 87 1.90 -8.28 1.00
N ILE A 88 1.38 -8.12 -0.23
CA ILE A 88 0.90 -6.84 -0.74
C ILE A 88 -0.23 -6.31 0.14
N GLU A 89 -1.22 -7.13 0.47
CA GLU A 89 -2.33 -6.72 1.35
C GLU A 89 -1.85 -6.27 2.73
N MET A 90 -0.86 -6.96 3.28
CA MET A 90 -0.28 -6.62 4.58
C MET A 90 0.56 -5.32 4.53
N ALA A 91 1.25 -5.08 3.42
CA ALA A 91 2.12 -3.91 3.24
C ALA A 91 1.36 -2.63 2.84
N LEU A 92 0.22 -2.76 2.17
CA LEU A 92 -0.52 -1.60 1.66
C LEU A 92 -1.02 -0.71 2.80
N PRO A 93 -0.84 0.62 2.69
CA PRO A 93 -1.56 1.58 3.52
C PRO A 93 -3.08 1.34 3.44
N ALA A 94 -3.79 1.54 4.55
CA ALA A 94 -5.22 1.21 4.67
C ALA A 94 -6.10 1.82 3.57
N SER A 95 -5.80 3.06 3.14
CA SER A 95 -6.51 3.74 2.05
C SER A 95 -6.36 3.03 0.70
N ARG A 96 -5.15 2.54 0.40
CA ARG A 96 -4.85 1.80 -0.83
C ARG A 96 -5.43 0.40 -0.78
N LEU A 97 -5.29 -0.29 0.36
CA LEU A 97 -5.89 -1.60 0.57
C LEU A 97 -7.40 -1.58 0.37
N ALA A 98 -8.07 -0.52 0.85
CA ALA A 98 -9.50 -0.36 0.67
C ALA A 98 -9.89 -0.15 -0.81
N ARG A 99 -9.09 0.58 -1.59
CA ARG A 99 -9.28 0.69 -3.05
C ARG A 99 -9.10 -0.65 -3.75
N VAL A 100 -8.05 -1.40 -3.38
CA VAL A 100 -7.81 -2.77 -3.88
C VAL A 100 -8.95 -3.73 -3.55
N ARG A 101 -9.57 -3.60 -2.36
CA ARG A 101 -10.71 -4.43 -1.94
C ARG A 101 -12.05 -4.00 -2.54
N GLY A 102 -12.14 -2.81 -3.14
CA GLY A 102 -13.42 -2.19 -3.47
C GLY A 102 -14.27 -1.86 -2.23
N ASP A 103 -13.65 -1.80 -1.04
CA ASP A 103 -14.34 -1.55 0.22
C ASP A 103 -14.62 -0.06 0.39
N THR A 104 -15.77 0.40 -0.10
CA THR A 104 -16.13 1.83 -0.07
C THR A 104 -16.11 2.41 1.34
N LYS A 105 -16.57 1.67 2.37
CA LYS A 105 -16.55 2.16 3.76
C LYS A 105 -15.14 2.25 4.35
N ASN A 106 -14.31 1.22 4.17
CA ASN A 106 -12.92 1.23 4.65
C ASN A 106 -12.11 2.30 3.91
N TYR A 107 -12.42 2.54 2.63
CA TYR A 107 -11.80 3.57 1.83
C TYR A 107 -12.15 4.96 2.37
N LEU A 108 -13.45 5.23 2.56
CA LEU A 108 -13.92 6.49 3.11
C LEU A 108 -13.38 6.73 4.53
N ALA A 109 -13.30 5.69 5.36
CA ALA A 109 -12.71 5.78 6.70
C ALA A 109 -11.21 6.13 6.64
N SER A 110 -10.45 5.49 5.75
CA SER A 110 -9.02 5.76 5.59
C SER A 110 -8.76 7.17 5.05
N VAL A 111 -9.58 7.64 4.10
CA VAL A 111 -9.54 9.01 3.60
C VAL A 111 -9.85 10.00 4.73
N ALA A 112 -10.85 9.72 5.57
CA ALA A 112 -11.19 10.59 6.70
C ALA A 112 -10.03 10.69 7.70
N ILE A 113 -9.37 9.58 8.05
CA ILE A 113 -8.19 9.57 8.92
C ILE A 113 -7.07 10.46 8.35
N GLN A 114 -6.77 10.30 7.06
CA GLN A 114 -5.72 11.09 6.41
C GLN A 114 -6.04 12.59 6.43
N ARG A 115 -7.29 12.97 6.10
CA ARG A 115 -7.71 14.38 6.11
C ARG A 115 -7.69 14.97 7.51
N PHE A 116 -7.99 14.18 8.54
CA PHE A 116 -7.82 14.63 9.91
C PHE A 116 -6.37 14.87 10.28
N ALA A 117 -5.46 13.96 9.93
CA ALA A 117 -4.04 14.14 10.20
C ALA A 117 -3.50 15.42 9.52
N GLU A 118 -3.89 15.66 8.27
CA GLU A 118 -3.55 16.90 7.54
C GLU A 118 -4.10 18.15 8.26
N ALA A 119 -5.36 18.12 8.69
CA ALA A 119 -5.97 19.24 9.41
C ALA A 119 -5.28 19.51 10.76
N MET A 120 -4.98 18.46 11.54
CA MET A 120 -4.25 18.60 12.80
C MET A 120 -2.83 19.15 12.59
N THR A 121 -2.15 18.71 11.54
CA THR A 121 -0.82 19.22 11.18
C THR A 121 -0.86 20.71 10.88
N GLU A 122 -1.85 21.16 10.10
CA GLU A 122 -2.01 22.58 9.77
C GLU A 122 -2.39 23.44 10.97
N ILE A 123 -3.20 22.92 11.90
CA ILE A 123 -3.50 23.60 13.17
C ILE A 123 -2.22 23.78 13.99
N LEU A 124 -1.43 22.72 14.15
CA LEU A 124 -0.20 22.74 14.96
C LEU A 124 0.88 23.66 14.38
N LEU A 125 0.90 23.85 13.06
CA LEU A 125 1.86 24.72 12.37
C LEU A 125 1.35 26.16 12.19
N GLU A 126 0.19 26.51 12.77
CA GLU A 126 -0.48 27.80 12.56
C GLU A 126 -0.62 28.16 11.07
N GLY A 127 -0.92 27.15 10.26
CA GLY A 127 -0.98 27.25 8.81
C GLY A 127 -2.10 28.17 8.33
N ARG A 128 -1.90 28.80 7.17
CA ARG A 128 -2.87 29.79 6.63
C ARG A 128 -4.16 29.16 6.10
N ASP A 129 -4.22 27.84 5.95
CA ASP A 129 -5.31 27.13 5.28
C ASP A 129 -6.12 26.20 6.22
N MET A 130 -6.06 26.45 7.54
CA MET A 130 -6.72 25.64 8.57
C MET A 130 -8.20 25.37 8.29
N SER A 131 -8.98 26.42 7.96
CA SER A 131 -10.42 26.30 7.73
C SER A 131 -10.76 25.36 6.57
N HIS A 132 -9.98 25.40 5.48
CA HIS A 132 -10.19 24.52 4.34
C HIS A 132 -9.90 23.05 4.69
N ARG A 133 -8.82 22.81 5.43
CA ARG A 133 -8.41 21.45 5.84
C ARG A 133 -9.38 20.82 6.84
N ILE A 134 -9.88 21.59 7.80
CA ILE A 134 -10.93 21.16 8.74
C ILE A 134 -12.20 20.76 7.96
N ASN A 135 -12.63 21.59 7.01
CA ASN A 135 -13.81 21.29 6.19
C ASN A 135 -13.62 20.00 5.38
N ASN A 136 -12.43 19.77 4.82
CA ASN A 136 -12.13 18.54 4.09
C ASN A 136 -12.19 17.29 5.01
N ALA A 137 -11.70 17.38 6.24
CA ALA A 137 -11.79 16.29 7.22
C ALA A 137 -13.23 15.97 7.62
N VAL A 138 -14.04 17.00 7.92
CA VAL A 138 -15.46 16.86 8.27
C VAL A 138 -16.25 16.26 7.10
N ASN A 139 -16.00 16.72 5.87
CA ASN A 139 -16.66 16.17 4.68
C ASN A 139 -16.31 14.69 4.47
N ALA A 140 -15.04 14.31 4.69
CA ALA A 140 -14.61 12.93 4.55
C ALA A 140 -15.29 12.01 5.60
N LEU A 141 -15.46 12.46 6.85
CA LEU A 141 -16.24 11.73 7.86
C LEU A 141 -17.70 11.54 7.44
N ASN A 142 -18.34 12.63 7.02
CA ASN A 142 -19.74 12.60 6.65
C ASN A 142 -20.00 11.64 5.48
N ALA A 143 -19.03 11.47 4.59
CA ALA A 143 -19.12 10.52 3.50
C ALA A 143 -19.21 9.05 3.98
N ILE A 144 -18.59 8.68 5.10
CA ILE A 144 -18.65 7.32 5.68
C ILE A 144 -20.08 6.93 6.05
N SER A 145 -20.83 7.88 6.63
CA SER A 145 -22.19 7.69 7.11
C SER A 145 -23.25 7.74 6.00
N ARG A 146 -22.88 8.18 4.80
CA ARG A 146 -23.79 8.17 3.66
C ARG A 146 -24.03 6.72 3.23
N PRO A 147 -25.29 6.30 3.01
CA PRO A 147 -25.55 4.99 2.45
C PRO A 147 -24.84 4.89 1.10
N THR A 148 -23.93 3.92 0.98
CA THR A 148 -23.34 3.54 -0.30
C THR A 148 -24.46 2.87 -1.10
N SER A 149 -25.13 3.61 -1.97
CA SER A 149 -26.13 3.06 -2.88
C SER A 149 -25.50 1.90 -3.64
N VAL A 150 -25.96 0.69 -3.35
CA VAL A 150 -25.56 -0.53 -4.05
C VAL A 150 -26.40 -0.56 -5.34
N HIS A 151 -25.76 -0.36 -6.48
CA HIS A 151 -26.28 -0.71 -7.79
C HIS A 151 -25.34 -1.73 -8.42
#